data_AF-A0A0H4QLT3-F1
#
_entry.id   AF-A0A0H4QLT3-F1
#
_cell.length_a   1.000
_cell.length_b   1.000
_cell.length_c   1.000
_cell.angle_alpha   90.00
_cell.angle_beta   90.00
_cell.angle_gamma   90.00
#
_symmetry.space_group_name_H-M   'P 1'
#
loop_
_entity.id
_entity.type
_entity.pdbx_description
1 polymer ?
#
loop_
_entity_poly.entity_id
_entity_poly.type
_entity_poly.pdbx_seq_one_letter_code
_entity_poly.pdbx_strand_id
1 'polypeptide(L)'
;MYFHLIILFDYNGIEYAYHKSSDRLDVTEDYKKDLFNRIAGMPNYFGAHMLKTNSPTFKSVQDMDPYFKNMKVINDLDEFYKIYSEYIQNPVLMQNRHSAKFSK
;
A
#
# COMPACT_ATOMS: atom_id res chain seq x y z
N MET A 1 -0.53 -16.99 12.40
CA MET A 1 0.04 -15.62 12.24
C MET A 1 0.08 -15.34 10.76
N TYR A 2 -0.31 -14.13 10.34
CA TYR A 2 -0.45 -13.74 8.95
C TYR A 2 0.59 -12.69 8.58
N PHE A 3 1.15 -12.80 7.38
CA PHE A 3 2.00 -11.80 6.75
C PHE A 3 1.10 -10.85 5.96
N HIS A 4 1.37 -9.55 6.05
CA HIS A 4 0.61 -8.50 5.38
C HIS A 4 1.55 -7.73 4.45
N LEU A 5 1.23 -7.72 3.16
CA LEU A 5 1.78 -6.79 2.18
C LEU A 5 0.91 -5.54 2.17
N ILE A 6 1.52 -4.38 2.40
CA ILE A 6 0.82 -3.10 2.43
C ILE A 6 1.57 -2.10 1.57
N ILE A 7 0.87 -1.46 0.63
CA ILE A 7 1.40 -0.39 -0.21
C ILE A 7 0.66 0.90 0.09
N LEU A 8 1.41 1.94 0.44
CA LEU A 8 0.91 3.22 0.90
C LEU A 8 1.22 4.31 -0.10
N PHE A 9 0.21 5.08 -0.47
CA PHE A 9 0.40 6.27 -1.30
C PHE A 9 -0.70 7.29 -1.01
N ASP A 10 -0.39 8.56 -1.25
CA ASP A 10 -1.32 9.67 -1.03
C ASP A 10 -1.77 10.24 -2.37
N TYR A 11 -3.09 10.26 -2.61
CA TYR A 11 -3.66 10.84 -3.82
C TYR A 11 -4.87 11.71 -3.48
N ASN A 12 -4.87 12.96 -3.94
CA ASN A 12 -5.93 13.96 -3.67
C ASN A 12 -6.24 14.15 -2.17
N GLY A 13 -5.21 14.06 -1.31
CA GLY A 13 -5.37 14.21 0.15
C GLY A 13 -5.99 12.99 0.84
N ILE A 14 -6.20 11.89 0.12
CA ILE A 14 -6.64 10.60 0.65
C ILE A 14 -5.41 9.70 0.77
N GLU A 15 -5.17 9.17 1.97
CA GLU A 15 -4.13 8.19 2.24
C GLU A 15 -4.69 6.79 1.88
N TYR A 16 -4.11 6.14 0.88
CA TYR A 16 -4.54 4.82 0.42
C TYR A 16 -3.61 3.73 0.94
N ALA A 17 -4.19 2.56 1.21
CA ALA A 17 -3.46 1.34 1.56
C ALA A 17 -3.93 0.18 0.68
N TYR A 18 -3.13 -0.26 -0.29
CA TYR A 18 -3.36 -1.55 -0.92
C TYR A 18 -2.91 -2.67 0.01
N HIS A 19 -3.77 -3.65 0.25
CA HIS A 19 -3.55 -4.68 1.26
C HIS A 19 -3.79 -6.07 0.67
N LYS A 20 -2.81 -6.96 0.90
CA LYS A 20 -2.96 -8.40 0.77
C LYS A 20 -2.35 -9.09 1.99
N SER A 21 -2.84 -10.28 2.31
CA SER A 21 -2.31 -11.07 3.42
C SER A 21 -2.37 -12.55 3.15
N SER A 22 -1.45 -13.30 3.74
CA SER A 22 -1.48 -14.77 3.76
C SER A 22 -0.83 -15.28 5.04
N ASP A 23 -1.21 -16.47 5.49
CA ASP A 23 -0.47 -17.19 6.54
C ASP A 23 0.85 -17.78 6.03
N ARG A 24 1.08 -17.69 4.72
CA ARG A 24 2.29 -18.12 4.04
C ARG A 24 3.08 -16.95 3.47
N LEU A 25 4.38 -16.93 3.77
CA LEU A 25 5.29 -15.87 3.30
C LEU A 25 5.48 -15.92 1.77
N ASP A 26 5.65 -17.11 1.20
CA ASP A 26 5.84 -17.28 -0.25
C ASP A 26 4.65 -16.76 -1.07
N VAL A 27 3.42 -17.02 -0.62
CA VAL A 27 2.20 -16.47 -1.22
C VAL A 27 2.18 -14.93 -1.16
N THR A 28 2.66 -14.35 -0.06
CA THR A 28 2.72 -12.88 0.09
C THR A 28 3.79 -12.26 -0.81
N GLU A 29 4.91 -12.95 -0.99
CA GLU A 29 5.93 -12.57 -1.98
C GLU A 29 5.42 -12.68 -3.43
N ASP A 30 4.54 -13.64 -3.72
CA ASP A 30 3.91 -13.73 -5.05
C ASP A 30 2.96 -12.56 -5.30
N TYR A 31 2.15 -12.14 -4.31
CA TYR A 31 1.35 -10.91 -4.42
C TYR A 31 2.20 -9.66 -4.70
N LYS A 32 3.37 -9.60 -4.06
CA LYS A 32 4.33 -8.52 -4.26
C LYS A 32 4.88 -8.55 -5.67
N LYS A 33 5.29 -9.72 -6.19
CA LYS A 33 5.75 -9.85 -7.58
C LYS A 33 4.67 -9.43 -8.58
N ASP A 34 3.43 -9.91 -8.39
CA ASP A 34 2.30 -9.57 -9.27
C ASP A 34 2.07 -8.06 -9.32
N LEU A 35 2.07 -7.41 -8.16
CA LEU A 35 1.99 -5.96 -8.05
C LEU A 35 3.12 -5.26 -8.81
N PHE A 36 4.39 -5.61 -8.54
CA PHE A 36 5.53 -4.94 -9.15
C PHE A 36 5.62 -5.19 -10.66
N ASN A 37 5.19 -6.36 -11.13
CA ASN A 37 5.05 -6.64 -12.56
C ASN A 37 3.97 -5.76 -13.19
N ARG A 38 2.83 -5.57 -12.50
CA ARG A 38 1.71 -4.76 -12.97
C ARG A 38 2.06 -3.27 -13.12
N ILE A 39 2.92 -2.75 -12.25
CA ILE A 39 3.38 -1.35 -12.28
C ILE A 39 4.79 -1.19 -12.86
N ALA A 40 5.34 -2.22 -13.52
CA ALA A 40 6.67 -2.16 -14.09
C ALA A 40 6.79 -0.97 -15.08
N GLY A 41 7.84 -0.18 -14.93
CA GLY A 41 8.07 1.03 -15.73
C GLY A 41 7.36 2.29 -15.23
N MET A 42 6.53 2.19 -14.18
CA MET A 42 5.99 3.35 -13.48
C MET A 42 7.00 3.88 -12.45
N PRO A 43 7.01 5.20 -12.16
CA PRO A 43 7.73 5.74 -11.01
C PRO A 43 7.27 5.08 -9.70
N ASN A 44 8.19 4.91 -8.75
CA ASN A 44 7.89 4.33 -7.44
C ASN A 44 7.66 5.43 -6.40
N TYR A 45 6.42 5.92 -6.31
CA TYR A 45 5.99 6.95 -5.38
C TYR A 45 5.04 6.37 -4.31
N PHE A 46 5.44 5.26 -3.71
CA PHE A 46 4.70 4.61 -2.63
C PHE A 46 5.66 4.08 -1.56
N GLY A 47 5.15 3.93 -0.34
CA GLY A 47 5.79 3.15 0.72
C GLY A 47 5.33 1.70 0.66
N ALA A 48 6.24 0.75 0.87
CA ALA A 48 5.90 -0.67 0.96
C ALA A 48 6.25 -1.20 2.35
N HIS A 49 5.29 -1.88 2.98
CA HIS A 49 5.44 -2.46 4.30
C HIS A 49 5.12 -3.95 4.29
N MET A 50 5.87 -4.70 5.10
CA MET A 50 5.61 -6.10 5.43
C MET A 50 5.55 -6.22 6.94
N LEU A 51 4.43 -6.71 7.47
CA LEU A 51 4.23 -6.89 8.91
C LEU A 51 3.45 -8.17 9.21
N LYS A 52 3.42 -8.55 10.49
CA LYS A 52 2.73 -9.77 10.95
C LYS A 52 1.66 -9.46 11.98
N THR A 53 0.47 -10.06 11.82
CA THR A 53 -0.58 -9.97 12.85
C THR A 53 -1.26 -11.32 13.08
N ASN A 54 -2.17 -11.37 14.06
CA ASN A 54 -2.91 -12.58 14.42
C ASN A 54 -4.13 -12.86 13.53
N SER A 55 -4.50 -11.95 12.63
CA SER A 55 -5.66 -12.06 11.72
C SER A 55 -5.27 -11.60 10.31
N PRO A 56 -5.85 -12.12 9.23
CA PRO A 56 -5.51 -11.68 7.87
C PRO A 56 -6.03 -10.27 7.55
N THR A 57 -6.99 -9.75 8.30
CA THR A 57 -7.69 -8.49 7.96
C THR A 57 -6.79 -7.25 8.05
N PHE A 58 -7.05 -6.21 7.26
CA PHE A 58 -6.40 -4.92 7.49
C PHE A 58 -6.73 -4.33 8.88
N LYS A 59 -7.91 -4.64 9.42
CA LYS A 59 -8.34 -4.19 10.76
C LYS A 59 -7.35 -4.60 11.85
N SER A 60 -6.77 -5.80 11.80
CA SER A 60 -5.76 -6.21 12.79
C SER A 60 -4.45 -5.44 12.66
N VAL A 61 -4.15 -4.91 11.47
CA VAL A 61 -3.04 -3.96 11.28
C VAL A 61 -3.36 -2.64 11.96
N GLN A 62 -4.57 -2.12 11.76
CA GLN A 62 -5.04 -0.86 12.38
C GLN A 62 -5.16 -0.95 13.91
N ASP A 63 -5.52 -2.12 14.43
CA ASP A 63 -5.59 -2.38 15.87
C ASP A 63 -4.17 -2.44 16.48
N MET A 64 -3.17 -2.90 15.71
CA MET A 64 -1.77 -2.95 16.12
C MET A 64 -1.09 -1.57 16.04
N ASP A 65 -1.37 -0.79 14.99
CA ASP A 65 -0.75 0.51 14.76
C ASP A 65 -1.80 1.56 14.31
N PRO A 66 -2.09 2.58 15.15
CA PRO A 66 -3.02 3.65 14.83
C PRO A 66 -2.70 4.45 13.56
N TYR A 67 -1.46 4.42 13.07
CA TYR A 67 -1.06 5.05 11.81
C TYR A 67 -1.98 4.67 10.64
N PHE A 68 -2.46 3.42 10.60
CA PHE A 68 -3.29 2.91 9.50
C PHE A 68 -4.80 3.19 9.64
N LYS A 69 -5.27 3.79 10.74
CA LYS A 69 -6.72 3.84 11.08
C LYS A 69 -7.59 4.57 10.07
N ASN A 70 -7.07 5.61 9.42
CA ASN A 70 -7.85 6.48 8.54
C ASN A 70 -7.58 6.23 7.05
N MET A 71 -6.81 5.20 6.72
CA MET A 71 -6.46 4.90 5.33
C MET A 71 -7.61 4.25 4.59
N LYS A 72 -7.79 4.64 3.32
CA LYS A 72 -8.72 3.97 2.41
C LYS A 72 -8.07 2.69 1.90
N VAL A 73 -8.64 1.55 2.30
CA VAL A 73 -8.11 0.23 1.96
C VAL A 73 -8.55 -0.20 0.56
N ILE A 74 -7.61 -0.65 -0.25
CA ILE A 74 -7.83 -1.25 -1.56
C ILE A 74 -7.41 -2.73 -1.46
N ASN A 75 -8.32 -3.66 -1.77
CA ASN A 75 -8.02 -5.09 -1.72
C ASN A 75 -7.91 -5.73 -3.11
N ASP A 76 -8.22 -4.96 -4.17
CA ASP A 76 -8.20 -5.40 -5.55
C ASP A 76 -7.01 -4.78 -6.31
N LEU A 77 -6.31 -5.60 -7.10
CA LEU A 77 -5.09 -5.16 -7.78
C LEU A 77 -5.41 -4.25 -8.98
N ASP A 78 -6.53 -4.47 -9.66
CA ASP A 78 -6.94 -3.62 -10.79
C ASP A 78 -7.42 -2.25 -10.30
N GLU A 79 -8.15 -2.19 -9.18
CA GLU A 79 -8.50 -0.93 -8.51
C GLU A 79 -7.24 -0.17 -8.09
N PHE A 80 -6.27 -0.85 -7.48
CA PHE A 80 -4.99 -0.24 -7.12
C PHE A 80 -4.29 0.33 -8.35
N TYR A 81 -4.14 -0.46 -9.41
CA TYR A 81 -3.46 -0.05 -10.63
C TYR A 81 -4.11 1.19 -11.25
N LYS A 82 -5.44 1.21 -11.34
CA LYS A 82 -6.19 2.35 -11.85
C LYS A 82 -5.85 3.62 -11.07
N ILE A 83 -6.04 3.61 -9.75
CA ILE A 83 -5.83 4.80 -8.91
C ILE A 83 -4.35 5.23 -8.91
N TYR A 84 -3.43 4.27 -8.84
CA TYR A 84 -2.00 4.56 -8.82
C TYR A 84 -1.53 5.16 -10.15
N SER A 85 -2.06 4.69 -11.29
CA SER A 85 -1.77 5.26 -12.60
C SER A 85 -2.27 6.71 -12.73
N GLU A 86 -3.46 7.02 -12.20
CA GLU A 86 -4.01 8.38 -12.17
C GLU A 86 -3.17 9.31 -11.29
N TYR A 87 -2.65 8.80 -10.17
CA TYR A 87 -1.74 9.52 -9.27
C TYR A 87 -0.43 9.90 -9.96
N ILE A 88 0.20 8.95 -10.66
CA ILE A 88 1.47 9.18 -11.37
C ILE A 88 1.31 10.20 -12.51
N GLN A 89 0.19 10.16 -13.22
CA GLN A 89 -0.06 11.04 -14.37
C GLN A 89 -0.39 12.49 -13.95
N ASN A 90 -0.70 12.75 -12.67
CA ASN A 90 -1.08 14.06 -12.14
C ASN A 90 -0.13 14.57 -11.04
N PRO A 91 1.13 14.92 -11.38
CA PRO A 91 2.18 15.23 -10.40
C PRO A 91 2.04 16.57 -9.66
N VAL A 92 1.08 17.44 -10.04
CA VAL A 92 0.85 18.75 -9.36
C VAL A 92 0.56 18.59 -7.86
N LEU A 93 0.17 17.39 -7.42
CA LEU A 93 -0.15 17.06 -6.03
C LEU A 93 1.04 16.49 -5.23
N MET A 94 2.17 16.22 -5.88
CA MET A 94 3.36 15.63 -5.23
C MET A 94 4.14 16.61 -4.36
N GLN A 95 4.00 17.93 -4.58
CA GLN A 95 4.85 18.95 -3.96
C GLN A 95 4.54 19.26 -2.49
N ASN A 96 3.42 18.80 -1.93
CA ASN A 96 2.99 19.27 -0.61
C ASN A 96 3.40 18.40 0.59
N ARG A 97 3.96 17.19 0.43
CA ARG A 97 4.16 16.29 1.61
C ARG A 97 5.39 15.37 1.64
N HIS A 98 6.17 15.24 0.56
CA HIS A 98 7.33 14.33 0.57
C HIS A 98 8.46 14.72 1.54
N SER A 99 8.42 15.91 2.14
CA SER A 99 9.43 16.40 3.09
C SER A 99 9.23 15.95 4.54
N ALA A 100 8.12 15.28 4.92
CA ALA A 100 7.81 15.11 6.36
C ALA A 100 7.54 13.69 6.88
N LYS A 101 7.19 12.69 6.05
CA LYS A 101 6.62 11.43 6.59
C LYS A 101 7.41 10.13 6.35
N PHE A 102 8.45 10.12 5.51
CA PHE A 102 9.18 8.88 5.16
C PHE A 102 10.65 8.84 5.63
N SER A 103 11.07 9.76 6.50
CA SER A 103 12.34 9.63 7.24
C SER A 103 12.09 9.08 8.63
N LYS A 104 12.25 7.77 8.79
CA LYS A 104 12.92 7.12 9.91
C LYS A 104 13.08 5.63 9.64
#